data_AF-A0A5R9FM10-F1
#
_entry.id   AF-A0A5R9FM10-F1
#
_cell.length_a   1.000
_cell.length_b   1.000
_cell.length_c   1.000
_cell.angle_alpha   90.00
_cell.angle_beta   90.00
_cell.angle_gamma   90.00
#
_symmetry.space_group_name_H-M   'P 1'
#
loop_
_entity.id
_entity.type
_entity.pdbx_description
1 polymer ?
#
loop_
_entity_poly.entity_id
_entity_poly.type
_entity_poly.pdbx_seq_one_letter_code
_entity_poly.pdbx_strand_id
1 'polypeptide(L)'
;MDENDEQLLDFDKTEIDWRPERAAEALTGPYADIYRNHLAVARWADGYAERYQASNVAAASPEHRDGFVEGVLWMAAFLRQGYLLPDGQLLQQDQPGLPDRDSTPDS
;
A
#
# COMPACT_ATOMS: atom_id res chain seq x y z
N MET A 1 9.34 -14.01 14.40
CA MET A 1 9.21 -14.95 13.28
C MET A 1 10.00 -14.31 12.17
N ASP A 2 11.09 -14.94 11.74
CA ASP A 2 11.84 -14.47 10.58
C ASP A 2 11.06 -14.95 9.34
N GLU A 3 10.12 -14.14 8.88
CA GLU A 3 9.45 -14.39 7.60
C GLU A 3 10.50 -14.25 6.48
N ASN A 4 10.55 -15.21 5.57
CA ASN A 4 11.45 -15.12 4.43
C ASN A 4 10.89 -14.14 3.39
N ASP A 5 11.76 -13.55 2.58
CA ASP A 5 11.35 -12.55 1.58
C ASP A 5 10.30 -13.09 0.60
N GLU A 6 10.33 -14.39 0.30
CA GLU A 6 9.34 -15.05 -0.55
C GLU A 6 7.92 -14.97 0.03
N GLN A 7 7.77 -15.19 1.34
CA GLN A 7 6.48 -15.07 2.03
C GLN A 7 5.98 -13.63 2.06
N LEU A 8 6.89 -12.66 2.24
CA LEU A 8 6.54 -11.23 2.21
C LEU A 8 6.11 -10.76 0.82
N LEU A 9 6.57 -11.44 -0.23
CA LEU A 9 6.20 -11.19 -1.62
C LEU A 9 4.98 -12.00 -2.10
N ASP A 10 4.40 -12.86 -1.27
CA ASP A 10 3.22 -13.67 -1.59
C ASP A 10 1.91 -12.88 -1.38
N PHE A 11 1.64 -11.96 -2.30
CA PHE A 11 0.41 -11.18 -2.37
C PHE A 11 -0.05 -11.03 -3.83
N ASP A 12 -1.29 -10.58 -4.01
CA ASP A 12 -1.87 -10.33 -5.32
C ASP A 12 -1.22 -9.12 -6.03
N LYS A 13 -0.60 -9.39 -7.17
CA LYS A 13 0.14 -8.40 -7.97
C LYS A 13 -0.68 -7.86 -9.15
N THR A 14 -1.88 -8.38 -9.37
CA THR A 14 -2.68 -8.07 -10.57
C THR A 14 -3.25 -6.64 -10.55
N GLU A 15 -3.53 -6.12 -9.36
CA GLU A 15 -4.15 -4.81 -9.14
C GLU A 15 -3.14 -3.68 -8.85
N ILE A 16 -1.83 -3.96 -8.91
CA ILE A 16 -0.79 -2.96 -8.66
C ILE A 16 0.23 -2.94 -9.79
N ASP A 17 0.89 -1.80 -10.02
CA ASP A 17 2.01 -1.71 -10.94
C ASP A 17 3.25 -2.38 -10.33
N TRP A 18 3.25 -3.71 -10.30
CA TRP A 18 4.31 -4.51 -9.71
C TRP A 18 5.56 -4.53 -10.60
N ARG A 19 6.71 -4.32 -9.97
CA ARG A 19 8.04 -4.30 -10.61
C ARG A 19 8.97 -5.26 -9.83
N PRO A 20 9.08 -6.53 -10.22
CA PRO A 20 9.84 -7.51 -9.46
C PRO A 20 11.32 -7.15 -9.33
N GLU A 21 11.90 -6.48 -10.34
CA GLU A 21 13.30 -6.02 -10.31
C GLU A 21 13.51 -4.99 -9.21
N ARG A 22 12.59 -4.01 -9.10
CA ARG A 22 12.63 -2.96 -8.07
C ARG A 22 12.50 -3.56 -6.67
N ALA A 23 11.66 -4.57 -6.50
CA ALA A 23 11.51 -5.27 -5.22
C ALA A 23 12.78 -6.04 -4.85
N ALA A 24 13.42 -6.72 -5.82
CA ALA A 24 14.68 -7.41 -5.60
C ALA A 24 15.82 -6.44 -5.23
N GLU A 25 15.89 -5.29 -5.90
CA GLU A 25 16.82 -4.20 -5.57
C GLU A 25 16.56 -3.69 -4.15
N ALA A 26 15.31 -3.46 -3.77
CA ALA A 26 14.95 -2.99 -2.44
C ALA A 26 15.29 -4.02 -1.33
N LEU A 27 15.09 -5.32 -1.56
CA LEU A 27 15.39 -6.39 -0.60
C LEU A 27 16.88 -6.69 -0.42
N THR A 28 17.72 -6.27 -1.37
CA THR A 28 19.18 -6.44 -1.33
C THR A 28 19.94 -5.13 -1.11
N GLY A 29 19.23 -4.00 -1.14
CA GLY A 29 19.78 -2.66 -1.01
C GLY A 29 19.95 -2.18 0.43
N PRO A 30 20.36 -0.91 0.61
CA PRO A 30 20.67 -0.33 1.92
C PRO A 30 19.46 -0.18 2.85
N TYR A 31 18.25 -0.22 2.30
CA TYR A 31 16.99 -0.06 3.06
C TYR A 31 16.17 -1.35 3.14
N ALA A 32 16.81 -2.51 2.96
CA ALA A 32 16.12 -3.80 2.91
C ALA A 32 15.24 -4.10 4.13
N ASP A 33 15.70 -3.76 5.34
CA ASP A 33 14.91 -3.98 6.55
C ASP A 33 13.66 -3.09 6.62
N ILE A 34 13.76 -1.86 6.11
CA ILE A 34 12.61 -0.95 5.98
C ILE A 34 11.63 -1.52 4.95
N TYR A 35 12.13 -2.04 3.84
CA TYR A 35 11.28 -2.64 2.83
C TYR A 35 10.56 -3.90 3.34
N ARG A 36 11.26 -4.77 4.07
CA ARG A 36 10.63 -5.93 4.75
C ARG A 36 9.54 -5.50 5.71
N ASN A 37 9.78 -4.45 6.50
CA ASN A 37 8.76 -3.86 7.37
C ASN A 37 7.55 -3.35 6.56
N HIS A 38 7.76 -2.66 5.44
CA HIS A 38 6.67 -2.23 4.56
C HIS A 38 5.84 -3.40 4.03
N LEU A 39 6.48 -4.49 3.59
CA LEU A 39 5.79 -5.69 3.13
C LEU A 39 4.96 -6.33 4.26
N ALA A 40 5.51 -6.41 5.48
CA ALA A 40 4.81 -6.93 6.65
C ALA A 40 3.59 -6.06 7.01
N VAL A 41 3.72 -4.73 6.99
CA VAL A 41 2.61 -3.80 7.23
C VAL A 41 1.54 -3.92 6.14
N ALA A 42 1.94 -4.03 4.86
CA ALA A 42 1.02 -4.21 3.74
C ALA A 42 0.19 -5.50 3.90
N ARG A 43 0.83 -6.61 4.30
CA ARG A 43 0.13 -7.86 4.59
C ARG A 43 -0.85 -7.73 5.77
N TRP A 44 -0.46 -7.01 6.81
CA TRP A 44 -1.38 -6.73 7.92
C TRP A 44 -2.58 -5.89 7.47
N ALA A 45 -2.36 -4.91 6.58
CA ALA A 45 -3.39 -4.06 6.01
C ALA A 45 -4.42 -4.86 5.18
N ASP A 46 -3.96 -5.82 4.37
CA ASP A 46 -4.87 -6.73 3.65
C ASP A 46 -5.80 -7.47 4.62
N GLY A 47 -5.21 -8.12 5.63
CA GLY A 47 -6.00 -8.85 6.62
C GLY A 47 -6.94 -7.95 7.41
N TYR A 48 -6.57 -6.69 7.64
CA TYR A 48 -7.45 -5.70 8.26
C TYR A 48 -8.62 -5.32 7.33
N ALA A 49 -8.36 -5.07 6.05
CA ALA A 49 -9.38 -4.80 5.04
C ALA A 49 -10.40 -5.95 4.93
N GLU A 50 -9.92 -7.20 4.87
CA GLU A 50 -10.79 -8.40 4.86
C GLU A 50 -11.68 -8.48 6.09
N ARG A 51 -11.10 -8.32 7.29
CA ARG A 51 -11.87 -8.34 8.55
C ARG A 51 -12.87 -7.19 8.62
N TYR A 52 -12.50 -6.02 8.13
CA TYR A 52 -13.38 -4.85 8.12
C TYR A 52 -14.55 -5.04 7.15
N GLN A 53 -14.32 -5.58 5.94
CA GLN A 53 -15.40 -5.94 5.01
C GLN A 53 -16.33 -7.01 5.58
N ALA A 54 -15.78 -8.03 6.26
CA ALA A 54 -16.55 -9.09 6.89
C ALA A 54 -17.29 -8.63 8.16
N SER A 55 -16.85 -7.53 8.77
CA SER A 55 -17.48 -6.97 9.97
C SER A 55 -18.81 -6.30 9.62
N ASN A 56 -19.85 -6.63 10.39
CA ASN A 56 -21.18 -6.03 10.25
C ASN A 56 -21.25 -4.70 11.00
N VAL A 57 -20.27 -3.81 10.77
CA VAL A 57 -20.20 -2.49 11.43
C VAL A 57 -21.37 -1.65 10.92
N ALA A 58 -22.49 -1.74 11.62
CA ALA A 58 -23.78 -1.17 11.30
C ALA A 58 -23.83 0.38 11.30
N ALA A 59 -22.67 1.05 11.40
CA ALA A 59 -22.55 2.49 11.59
C ALA A 59 -22.14 3.27 10.33
N ALA A 60 -21.58 2.61 9.31
CA ALA A 60 -21.13 3.27 8.08
C ALA A 60 -22.04 2.92 6.89
N SER A 61 -22.24 3.87 5.97
CA SER A 61 -22.86 3.55 4.68
C SER A 61 -21.95 2.61 3.87
N PRO A 62 -22.50 1.80 2.96
CA PRO A 62 -21.71 0.93 2.09
C PRO A 62 -20.60 1.69 1.34
N GLU A 63 -20.88 2.88 0.82
CA GLU A 63 -19.93 3.70 0.08
C GLU A 63 -18.75 4.16 0.96
N HIS A 64 -19.03 4.55 2.20
CA HIS A 64 -17.98 4.93 3.15
C HIS A 64 -17.11 3.73 3.52
N ARG A 65 -17.73 2.56 3.69
CA ARG A 65 -17.04 1.32 4.02
C ARG A 65 -16.11 0.90 2.89
N ASP A 66 -16.62 0.89 1.67
CA ASP A 66 -15.89 0.44 0.49
C ASP A 66 -14.74 1.41 0.17
N GLY A 67 -14.97 2.72 0.26
CA GLY A 67 -13.91 3.73 0.09
C GLY A 67 -12.83 3.68 1.18
N PHE A 68 -13.18 3.34 2.42
CA PHE A 68 -12.19 3.13 3.48
C PHE A 68 -11.31 1.91 3.19
N VAL A 69 -11.92 0.79 2.77
CA VAL A 69 -11.18 -0.42 2.42
C VAL A 69 -10.28 -0.17 1.22
N GLU A 70 -10.80 0.48 0.18
CA GLU A 70 -10.02 0.88 -0.98
C GLU A 70 -8.80 1.70 -0.54
N GLY A 71 -8.97 2.74 0.29
CA GLY A 71 -7.85 3.53 0.80
C GLY A 71 -6.79 2.71 1.55
N VAL A 72 -7.20 1.72 2.35
CA VAL A 72 -6.28 0.80 3.04
C VAL A 72 -5.47 -0.03 2.05
N LEU A 73 -6.13 -0.60 1.02
CA LEU A 73 -5.46 -1.40 0.00
C LEU A 73 -4.52 -0.57 -0.88
N TRP A 74 -4.88 0.68 -1.17
CA TRP A 74 -3.99 1.62 -1.84
C TRP A 74 -2.72 1.91 -1.03
N MET A 75 -2.83 2.12 0.29
CA MET A 75 -1.65 2.28 1.15
C MET A 75 -0.76 1.03 1.13
N ALA A 76 -1.36 -0.16 1.18
CA ALA A 76 -0.62 -1.42 1.08
C ALA A 76 0.13 -1.54 -0.27
N ALA A 77 -0.48 -1.08 -1.37
CA ALA A 77 0.16 -1.03 -2.68
C ALA A 77 1.38 -0.09 -2.69
N PHE A 78 1.27 1.12 -2.15
CA PHE A 78 2.41 2.07 -2.07
C PHE A 78 3.59 1.51 -1.27
N LEU A 79 3.30 0.80 -0.17
CA LEU A 79 4.29 0.11 0.64
C LEU A 79 5.00 -0.99 -0.17
N ARG A 80 4.24 -1.83 -0.87
CA ARG A 80 4.77 -2.91 -1.74
C ARG A 80 5.62 -2.40 -2.89
N GLN A 81 5.23 -1.28 -3.50
CA GLN A 81 5.97 -0.69 -4.60
C GLN A 81 7.28 -0.02 -4.15
N GLY A 82 7.53 0.10 -2.84
CA GLY A 82 8.73 0.72 -2.30
C GLY A 82 8.77 2.23 -2.57
N TYR A 83 7.61 2.86 -2.78
CA TYR A 83 7.54 4.30 -3.03
C TYR A 83 7.82 5.13 -1.77
N LEU A 84 7.61 4.53 -0.59
CA LEU A 84 7.85 5.13 0.72
C LEU A 84 9.21 4.77 1.32
N LEU A 85 10.08 4.09 0.57
CA LEU A 85 11.48 3.92 0.98
C LEU A 85 12.19 5.28 1.04
N PRO A 86 13.28 5.42 1.81
CA PRO A 86 14.01 6.69 1.91
C PRO A 86 14.49 7.26 0.56
N ASP A 87 14.76 6.40 -0.42
CA ASP A 87 15.08 6.74 -1.80
C ASP A 87 13.89 6.60 -2.77
N GLY A 88 12.71 6.29 -2.24
CA GLY A 88 11.47 6.09 -2.97
C GLY A 88 10.90 7.37 -3.56
N GLN A 89 10.19 7.22 -4.66
CA GLN A 89 9.70 8.34 -5.48
C GLN A 89 8.82 9.32 -4.69
N LEU A 90 8.00 8.84 -3.75
CA LEU A 90 7.10 9.72 -2.99
C LEU A 90 7.81 10.55 -1.92
N LEU A 91 8.98 10.10 -1.44
CA LEU A 91 9.80 10.87 -0.49
C LEU A 91 10.84 11.74 -1.18
N GLN A 92 11.24 11.38 -2.40
CA GLN A 92 12.13 12.17 -3.27
C GLN A 92 11.40 13.34 -3.94
N GLN A 93 10.08 13.20 -4.13
CA GLN A 93 9.24 14.33 -4.52
C GLN A 93 8.97 15.18 -3.27
N ASP A 94 9.46 16.42 -3.25
CA ASP A 94 8.89 17.47 -2.39
C ASP A 94 7.38 17.57 -2.74
N GLN A 95 6.53 16.82 -2.02
CA GLN A 95 5.07 16.71 -2.13
C GLN A 95 4.46 16.84 -3.56
N PRO A 96 4.01 15.74 -4.21
CA PRO A 96 2.83 15.87 -5.04
C PRO A 96 1.66 16.10 -4.07
N GLY A 97 1.09 17.31 -4.09
CA GLY A 97 -0.16 17.58 -3.40
C GLY A 97 -1.16 16.48 -3.73
N LEU A 98 -1.86 15.98 -2.71
CA LEU A 98 -3.03 15.12 -2.92
C LEU A 98 -3.88 15.72 -4.05
N PRO A 99 -4.41 14.93 -5.00
CA PRO A 99 -5.26 15.46 -6.04
C PRO A 99 -6.37 16.28 -5.40
N ASP A 100 -6.48 17.54 -5.82
CA ASP A 100 -7.43 18.49 -5.26
C ASP A 100 -8.84 17.94 -5.47
N ARG A 101 -9.51 17.54 -4.38
CA ARG A 101 -10.86 16.98 -4.42
C ARG A 101 -11.92 17.99 -4.88
N ASP A 102 -11.53 19.26 -5.03
CA ASP A 102 -12.38 20.39 -5.43
C ASP A 102 -12.13 20.89 -6.87
N SER A 103 -11.53 20.07 -7.74
CA SER A 103 -11.56 20.37 -9.18
C SER A 103 -12.96 20.11 -9.75
N THR A 104 -13.93 20.96 -9.39
CA THR A 104 -15.15 21.13 -10.20
C THR A 104 -14.74 21.70 -11.55
N PRO A 105 -15.19 21.12 -12.68
CA PRO A 105 -14.89 21.69 -13.99
C PRO A 105 -15.60 23.03 -14.11
N ASP A 106 -14.83 24.08 -14.39
CA ASP A 106 -15.38 25.38 -14.77
C ASP A 106 -16.34 25.19 -15.96
N SER A 107 -17.54 25.74 -15.79
CA SER A 107 -18.65 25.70 -16.75
C SER A 107 -18.39 26.55 -17.99
#